data_AF-A0A9Q1C7C5-F1
#
_entry.id   AF-A0A9Q1C7C5-F1
#
_cell.length_a   1.000
_cell.length_b   1.000
_cell.length_c   1.000
_cell.angle_alpha   90.00
_cell.angle_beta   90.00
_cell.angle_gamma   90.00
#
_symmetry.space_group_name_H-M   'P 1'
#
loop_
_entity.id
_entity.type
_entity.pdbx_description
1 polymer ?
#
loop_
_entity_poly.entity_id
_entity_poly.type
_entity_poly.pdbx_seq_one_letter_code
_entity_poly.pdbx_strand_id
1 'polypeptide(L)'
;MFLTSQAEIQSRDEFLTKTVNTGDVGIEIRMKKLTSRTNAIQWRKDNSEPIPGRNNLIYQIENYVTTANEGIYECHYQHRRDIAPHGLQRLLVRGCRANNWGPPDCLGICENCYNGGVCDDETGKCICPAGFRGANCLEACVGKFGYDCEFNCENNEDRENLCLGSMFCLMDPYGCQCSVGYEGFNCSTRCTGNTFGANCLQQCHCNNGQCNVFTGFCEHGCQDGYEGESCQIPTGTCKIGYYGSQCIQKCHCKDNEACRKTTGSCPGECSRGYAVLPGMTNCEET
;
A
#
# COMPACT_ATOMS: atom_id res chain seq x y z
N MET A 1 18.55 -3.05 0.39
CA MET A 1 18.56 -3.57 -0.99
C MET A 1 19.09 -2.46 -1.87
N PHE A 2 20.16 -2.68 -2.65
CA PHE A 2 20.70 -1.68 -3.57
C PHE A 2 20.79 -2.31 -4.96
N LEU A 3 20.24 -1.63 -5.97
CA LEU A 3 20.40 -2.02 -7.36
C LEU A 3 21.59 -1.28 -7.95
N THR A 4 22.41 -2.01 -8.73
CA THR A 4 23.51 -1.41 -9.47
C THR A 4 22.99 -0.50 -10.59
N SER A 5 23.71 0.57 -10.89
CA SER A 5 23.45 1.41 -12.07
C SER A 5 23.63 0.66 -13.40
N GLN A 6 24.25 -0.52 -13.35
CA GLN A 6 24.46 -1.42 -14.48
C GLN A 6 23.43 -2.56 -14.54
N ALA A 7 22.25 -2.37 -13.94
CA ALA A 7 21.21 -3.41 -13.89
C ALA A 7 20.79 -3.81 -15.31
N GLU A 8 20.71 -5.11 -15.57
CA GLU A 8 20.27 -5.63 -16.88
C GLU A 8 18.80 -6.05 -16.85
N ILE A 9 18.23 -6.17 -15.65
CA ILE A 9 16.85 -6.54 -15.35
C ILE A 9 16.36 -5.61 -14.23
N GLN A 10 15.09 -5.23 -14.30
CA GLN A 10 14.44 -4.36 -13.31
C GLN A 10 13.02 -4.85 -13.04
N SER A 11 12.46 -4.50 -11.87
CA SER A 11 11.03 -4.68 -11.61
C SER A 11 10.20 -3.97 -12.69
N ARG A 12 9.21 -4.67 -13.22
CA ARG A 12 8.32 -4.15 -14.27
C ARG A 12 7.40 -3.06 -13.74
N ASP A 13 6.96 -3.23 -12.50
CA ASP A 13 6.11 -2.27 -11.78
C ASP A 13 6.94 -1.10 -11.24
N GLU A 14 8.27 -1.11 -11.45
CA GLU A 14 9.24 -0.11 -10.98
C GLU A 14 9.30 0.07 -9.45
N PHE A 15 8.63 -0.78 -8.69
CA PHE A 15 8.65 -0.79 -7.23
C PHE A 15 9.71 -1.73 -6.67
N LEU A 16 10.46 -1.26 -5.67
CA LEU A 16 11.41 -2.07 -4.90
C LEU A 16 10.73 -3.08 -3.99
N THR A 17 9.57 -2.73 -3.46
CA THR A 17 8.81 -3.58 -2.53
C THR A 17 7.39 -3.80 -3.03
N LYS A 18 6.80 -4.93 -2.68
CA LYS A 18 5.40 -5.24 -2.93
C LYS A 18 4.79 -5.83 -1.67
N THR A 19 3.79 -5.17 -1.11
CA THR A 19 3.08 -5.64 0.08
C THR A 19 1.83 -6.40 -0.31
N VAL A 20 1.65 -7.57 0.29
CA VAL A 20 0.50 -8.46 0.11
C VAL A 20 0.05 -9.02 1.45
N ASN A 21 -1.08 -9.70 1.47
CA ASN A 21 -1.66 -10.32 2.65
C ASN A 21 -1.56 -11.84 2.57
N THR A 22 -1.44 -12.50 3.72
CA THR A 22 -1.65 -13.95 3.79
C THR A 22 -3.05 -14.29 3.26
N GLY A 23 -3.12 -15.28 2.37
CA GLY A 23 -4.36 -15.69 1.69
C GLY A 23 -4.61 -15.02 0.34
N ASP A 24 -3.85 -13.98 -0.04
CA ASP A 24 -3.96 -13.39 -1.38
C ASP A 24 -3.62 -14.42 -2.46
N VAL A 25 -4.28 -14.35 -3.61
CA VAL A 25 -4.11 -15.31 -4.72
C VAL A 25 -3.69 -14.58 -6.00
N GLY A 26 -3.01 -15.29 -6.91
CA GLY A 26 -2.63 -14.72 -8.21
C GLY A 26 -1.53 -13.65 -8.12
N ILE A 27 -0.76 -13.63 -7.03
CA ILE A 27 0.33 -12.68 -6.86
C ILE A 27 1.52 -13.06 -7.75
N GLU A 28 1.99 -12.06 -8.49
CA GLU A 28 3.15 -12.18 -9.37
C GLU A 28 4.19 -11.10 -9.05
N ILE A 29 5.45 -11.49 -9.22
CA ILE A 29 6.63 -10.62 -9.20
C ILE A 29 7.12 -10.54 -10.65
N ARG A 30 7.00 -9.36 -11.25
CA ARG A 30 7.22 -9.15 -12.68
C ARG A 30 8.48 -8.33 -12.90
N MET A 31 9.30 -8.78 -13.83
CA MET A 31 10.54 -8.13 -14.23
C MET A 31 10.47 -7.71 -15.70
N LYS A 32 11.33 -6.77 -16.09
CA LYS A 32 11.57 -6.35 -17.47
C LYS A 32 13.05 -6.39 -17.78
N LYS A 33 13.39 -6.66 -19.04
CA LYS A 33 14.77 -6.60 -19.54
C LYS A 33 15.12 -5.14 -19.85
N LEU A 34 16.30 -4.72 -19.42
CA LEU A 34 16.88 -3.43 -19.81
C LEU A 34 17.87 -3.57 -20.98
N THR A 35 18.20 -4.81 -21.36
CA THR A 35 19.15 -5.13 -22.43
C THR A 35 18.56 -6.14 -23.42
N SER A 36 19.15 -6.23 -24.62
CA SER A 36 18.77 -7.19 -25.66
C SER A 36 19.29 -8.62 -25.43
N ARG A 37 19.81 -8.93 -24.23
CA ARG A 37 20.36 -10.26 -23.93
C ARG A 37 19.31 -11.37 -24.02
N THR A 38 19.76 -12.52 -24.50
CA THR A 38 18.95 -13.72 -24.74
C THR A 38 19.33 -14.89 -23.84
N ASN A 39 20.32 -14.74 -22.97
CA ASN A 39 20.67 -15.74 -21.96
C ASN A 39 19.42 -16.12 -21.14
N ALA A 40 19.38 -17.38 -20.66
CA ALA A 40 18.27 -17.83 -19.83
C ALA A 40 18.22 -17.07 -18.51
N ILE A 41 17.00 -16.87 -18.00
CA ILE A 41 16.74 -16.21 -16.73
C ILE A 41 16.82 -17.23 -15.58
N GLN A 42 17.36 -16.79 -14.45
CA GLN A 42 17.34 -17.51 -13.19
C GLN A 42 16.66 -16.67 -12.11
N TRP A 43 15.82 -17.34 -11.33
CA TRP A 43 15.19 -16.79 -10.14
C TRP A 43 15.78 -17.39 -8.87
N ARG A 44 15.93 -16.57 -7.84
CA ARG A 44 16.31 -16.97 -6.49
C ARG A 44 15.46 -16.22 -5.48
N LYS A 45 15.27 -16.82 -4.29
CA LYS A 45 14.65 -16.18 -3.14
C LYS A 45 15.63 -16.19 -1.98
N ASP A 46 15.92 -15.05 -1.37
CA ASP A 46 16.77 -14.96 -0.17
C ASP A 46 18.15 -15.63 -0.34
N ASN A 47 18.82 -15.38 -1.47
CA ASN A 47 20.14 -15.96 -1.79
C ASN A 47 20.17 -17.51 -1.84
N SER A 48 19.00 -18.16 -1.93
CA SER A 48 18.88 -19.61 -2.14
C SER A 48 19.40 -20.05 -3.52
N GLU A 49 19.49 -21.37 -3.70
CA GLU A 49 19.72 -21.98 -5.02
C GLU A 49 18.67 -21.57 -6.06
N PRO A 50 19.00 -21.63 -7.38
CA PRO A 50 18.05 -21.26 -8.42
C PRO A 50 16.75 -22.05 -8.31
N ILE A 51 15.63 -21.35 -8.35
CA ILE A 51 14.30 -21.94 -8.30
C ILE A 51 14.04 -22.64 -9.64
N PRO A 52 13.90 -23.98 -9.67
CA PRO A 52 13.74 -24.72 -10.92
C PRO A 52 12.40 -24.40 -11.60
N GLY A 53 12.37 -24.46 -12.94
CA GLY A 53 11.14 -24.29 -13.73
C GLY A 53 10.64 -22.85 -13.89
N ARG A 54 11.27 -21.85 -13.25
CA ARG A 54 10.96 -20.43 -13.42
C ARG A 54 11.99 -19.78 -14.37
N ASN A 55 11.72 -19.77 -15.68
CA ASN A 55 12.66 -19.32 -16.71
C ASN A 55 12.20 -18.08 -17.52
N ASN A 56 11.10 -17.45 -17.11
CA ASN A 56 10.58 -16.22 -17.72
C ASN A 56 10.78 -15.03 -16.75
N LEU A 57 10.29 -13.85 -17.12
CA LEU A 57 10.39 -12.64 -16.30
C LEU A 57 9.25 -12.50 -15.27
N ILE A 58 8.48 -13.57 -15.02
CA ILE A 58 7.31 -13.56 -14.15
C ILE A 58 7.45 -14.68 -13.12
N TYR A 59 7.68 -14.32 -11.87
CA TYR A 59 7.59 -15.26 -10.77
C TYR A 59 6.18 -15.23 -10.19
N GLN A 60 5.42 -16.29 -10.42
CA GLN A 60 4.07 -16.46 -9.88
C GLN A 60 4.13 -17.23 -8.55
N ILE A 61 3.47 -16.69 -7.52
CA ILE A 61 3.26 -17.37 -6.25
C ILE A 61 2.16 -18.40 -6.46
N GLU A 62 2.43 -19.65 -6.08
CA GLU A 62 1.49 -20.76 -6.26
C GLU A 62 0.45 -20.76 -5.13
N ASN A 63 -0.79 -21.13 -5.49
CA ASN A 63 -1.91 -21.16 -4.57
C ASN A 63 -2.20 -19.79 -3.92
N TYR A 64 -2.16 -19.75 -2.59
CA TYR A 64 -2.35 -18.56 -1.79
C TYR A 64 -1.05 -18.15 -1.10
N VAL A 65 -0.87 -16.85 -0.91
CA VAL A 65 0.28 -16.27 -0.21
C VAL A 65 0.29 -16.72 1.25
N THR A 66 1.48 -17.06 1.74
CA THR A 66 1.79 -17.34 3.14
C THR A 66 3.02 -16.52 3.55
N THR A 67 3.25 -16.36 4.85
CA THR A 67 4.45 -15.67 5.37
C THR A 67 5.76 -16.30 4.89
N ALA A 68 5.78 -17.58 4.51
CA ALA A 68 6.95 -18.22 3.90
C ALA A 68 7.32 -17.63 2.52
N ASN A 69 6.37 -16.97 1.84
CA ASN A 69 6.62 -16.28 0.58
C ASN A 69 7.31 -14.93 0.75
N GLU A 70 7.32 -14.35 1.96
CA GLU A 70 8.05 -13.10 2.23
C GLU A 70 9.54 -13.28 1.95
N GLY A 71 10.17 -12.28 1.34
CA GLY A 71 11.60 -12.28 1.08
C GLY A 71 12.02 -11.45 -0.11
N ILE A 72 13.29 -11.55 -0.47
CA ILE A 72 13.88 -10.86 -1.61
C ILE A 72 13.94 -11.82 -2.79
N TYR A 73 13.25 -11.44 -3.86
CA TYR A 73 13.25 -12.17 -5.13
C TYR A 73 14.26 -11.53 -6.07
N GLU A 74 15.21 -12.34 -6.50
CA GLU A 74 16.30 -11.98 -7.40
C GLU A 74 16.08 -12.62 -8.77
N CYS A 75 16.17 -11.80 -9.82
CA CYS A 75 16.05 -12.22 -11.21
C CYS A 75 17.28 -11.76 -11.99
N HIS A 76 18.02 -12.70 -12.58
CA HIS A 76 19.25 -12.39 -13.30
C HIS A 76 19.45 -13.31 -14.51
N TYR A 77 20.29 -12.88 -15.44
CA TYR A 77 20.76 -13.76 -16.52
C TYR A 77 21.74 -14.81 -15.97
N GLN A 78 21.68 -16.04 -16.51
CA GLN A 78 22.65 -17.09 -16.21
C GLN A 78 24.10 -16.59 -16.35
N HIS A 79 24.97 -17.01 -15.42
CA HIS A 79 26.40 -16.65 -15.37
C HIS A 79 26.73 -15.17 -15.18
N ARG A 80 25.73 -14.32 -14.88
CA ARG A 80 25.94 -12.90 -14.61
C ARG A 80 25.82 -12.56 -13.13
N ARG A 81 25.63 -13.56 -12.26
CA ARG A 81 25.31 -13.29 -10.86
C ARG A 81 26.41 -12.50 -10.14
N ASP A 82 27.66 -12.86 -10.36
CA ASP A 82 28.82 -12.36 -9.60
C ASP A 82 29.14 -10.87 -9.81
N ILE A 83 28.62 -10.27 -10.89
CA ILE A 83 28.77 -8.83 -11.17
C ILE A 83 27.50 -8.03 -10.81
N ALA A 84 26.54 -8.66 -10.15
CA ALA A 84 25.32 -8.07 -9.60
C ALA A 84 24.35 -7.30 -10.54
N PRO A 85 24.16 -7.60 -11.86
CA PRO A 85 23.28 -6.83 -12.73
C PRO A 85 21.81 -7.27 -12.64
N HIS A 86 21.35 -7.63 -11.43
CA HIS A 86 20.08 -8.32 -11.19
C HIS A 86 18.93 -7.35 -11.05
N GLY A 87 17.72 -7.83 -11.33
CA GLY A 87 16.50 -7.22 -10.84
C GLY A 87 16.18 -7.79 -9.45
N LEU A 88 15.88 -6.91 -8.49
CA LEU A 88 15.45 -7.30 -7.16
C LEU A 88 14.06 -6.71 -6.88
N GLN A 89 13.21 -7.48 -6.20
CA GLN A 89 11.99 -6.98 -5.59
C GLN A 89 11.77 -7.71 -4.25
N ARG A 90 11.50 -6.95 -3.18
CA ARG A 90 11.15 -7.52 -1.88
C ARG A 90 9.64 -7.70 -1.80
N LEU A 91 9.19 -8.92 -1.58
CA LEU A 91 7.80 -9.19 -1.22
C LEU A 91 7.66 -9.08 0.30
N LEU A 92 6.71 -8.29 0.76
CA LEU A 92 6.29 -8.16 2.16
C LEU A 92 4.95 -8.88 2.32
N VAL A 93 4.82 -9.74 3.33
CA VAL A 93 3.60 -10.51 3.55
C VAL A 93 3.06 -10.23 4.95
N ARG A 94 1.91 -9.54 5.00
CA ARG A 94 1.14 -9.39 6.24
C ARG A 94 0.70 -10.77 6.72
N GLY A 95 0.90 -11.05 8.01
CA GLY A 95 0.53 -12.30 8.69
C GLY A 95 -0.98 -12.54 8.74
N CYS A 96 -1.78 -11.48 8.56
CA CYS A 96 -3.23 -11.55 8.48
C CYS A 96 -3.76 -11.29 7.07
N ARG A 97 -5.00 -11.74 6.82
CA ARG A 97 -5.77 -11.37 5.63
C ARG A 97 -6.00 -9.84 5.58
N ALA A 98 -6.36 -9.34 4.41
CA ALA A 98 -6.73 -7.95 4.24
C ALA A 98 -7.80 -7.54 5.28
N ASN A 99 -7.62 -6.36 5.88
CA ASN A 99 -8.46 -5.78 6.95
C ASN A 99 -8.30 -6.36 8.37
N ASN A 100 -7.46 -7.38 8.56
CA ASN A 100 -7.24 -7.97 9.88
C ASN A 100 -5.81 -7.74 10.40
N TRP A 101 -5.67 -7.77 11.72
CA TRP A 101 -4.40 -7.67 12.46
C TRP A 101 -4.43 -8.53 13.73
N GLY A 102 -3.28 -8.70 14.37
CA GLY A 102 -3.08 -9.51 15.57
C GLY A 102 -2.84 -10.99 15.24
N PRO A 103 -1.78 -11.34 14.48
CA PRO A 103 -1.41 -12.73 14.25
C PRO A 103 -1.11 -13.46 15.59
N PRO A 104 -1.33 -14.78 15.67
CA PRO A 104 -1.79 -15.66 14.61
C PRO A 104 -3.31 -15.70 14.40
N ASP A 105 -4.09 -15.18 15.36
CA ASP A 105 -5.55 -15.35 15.37
C ASP A 105 -6.29 -14.35 14.46
N CYS A 106 -5.67 -13.20 14.18
CA CYS A 106 -6.18 -12.18 13.27
C CYS A 106 -7.58 -11.65 13.60
N LEU A 107 -7.91 -11.59 14.89
CA LEU A 107 -9.23 -11.17 15.38
C LEU A 107 -9.42 -9.65 15.36
N GLY A 108 -8.34 -8.88 15.30
CA GLY A 108 -8.40 -7.43 15.26
C GLY A 108 -8.82 -6.90 13.88
N ILE A 109 -9.64 -5.84 13.86
CA ILE A 109 -9.98 -5.10 12.62
C ILE A 109 -9.03 -3.90 12.47
N CYS A 110 -8.33 -3.86 11.34
CA CYS A 110 -7.38 -2.82 10.97
C CYS A 110 -8.05 -1.47 10.83
N GLU A 111 -7.42 -0.39 11.30
CA GLU A 111 -7.76 1.00 10.94
C GLU A 111 -7.95 1.17 9.43
N ASN A 112 -8.83 2.08 9.04
CA ASN A 112 -9.17 2.28 7.64
C ASN A 112 -8.20 3.29 7.01
N CYS A 113 -7.12 2.77 6.43
CA CYS A 113 -6.05 3.60 5.88
C CYS A 113 -6.37 4.11 4.47
N TYR A 114 -6.36 5.44 4.28
CA TYR A 114 -6.58 6.11 2.99
C TYR A 114 -5.26 6.51 2.33
N ASN A 115 -5.36 7.05 1.11
CA ASN A 115 -4.26 7.69 0.37
C ASN A 115 -2.98 6.84 0.25
N GLY A 116 -3.10 5.52 0.25
CA GLY A 116 -1.98 4.58 0.11
C GLY A 116 -1.38 4.12 1.44
N GLY A 117 -2.01 4.43 2.57
CA GLY A 117 -1.62 3.89 3.87
C GLY A 117 -1.80 2.37 3.95
N VAL A 118 -0.93 1.72 4.73
CA VAL A 118 -0.93 0.27 4.95
C VAL A 118 -1.21 0.01 6.42
N CYS A 119 -2.15 -0.88 6.73
CA CYS A 119 -2.39 -1.31 8.10
C CYS A 119 -1.23 -2.20 8.58
N ASP A 120 -0.62 -1.82 9.70
CA ASP A 120 0.26 -2.67 10.46
C ASP A 120 -0.54 -3.86 11.03
N ASP A 121 -0.15 -5.06 10.64
CA ASP A 121 -0.78 -6.31 11.08
C ASP A 121 -0.44 -6.69 12.52
N GLU A 122 0.53 -6.03 13.17
CA GLU A 122 0.83 -6.24 14.60
C GLU A 122 0.01 -5.32 15.51
N THR A 123 -0.17 -4.05 15.14
CA THR A 123 -0.87 -3.05 15.98
C THR A 123 -2.27 -2.67 15.49
N GLY A 124 -2.60 -2.98 14.24
CA GLY A 124 -3.84 -2.57 13.59
C GLY A 124 -3.90 -1.11 13.16
N LYS A 125 -2.82 -0.35 13.35
CA LYS A 125 -2.74 1.08 13.02
C LYS A 125 -2.27 1.32 11.60
N CYS A 126 -2.59 2.49 11.05
CA CYS A 126 -2.09 2.86 9.73
C CYS A 126 -0.63 3.35 9.75
N ILE A 127 0.16 2.85 8.80
CA ILE A 127 1.45 3.42 8.41
C ILE A 127 1.19 4.27 7.17
N CYS A 128 1.40 5.59 7.29
CA CYS A 128 1.07 6.54 6.23
C CYS A 128 2.24 6.80 5.28
N PRO A 129 1.98 7.01 3.97
CA PRO A 129 2.98 7.44 3.01
C PRO A 129 3.65 8.76 3.42
N ALA A 130 4.92 8.94 3.02
CA ALA A 130 5.61 10.23 3.17
C ALA A 130 4.86 11.33 2.41
N GLY A 131 4.27 12.28 3.15
CA GLY A 131 3.39 13.32 2.62
C GLY A 131 1.92 13.20 3.09
N PHE A 132 1.59 12.17 3.88
CA PHE A 132 0.32 12.04 4.59
C PHE A 132 0.52 11.65 6.06
N ARG A 133 -0.44 11.99 6.92
CA ARG A 133 -0.45 11.63 8.34
C ARG A 133 -1.85 11.46 8.93
N GLY A 134 -1.90 11.30 10.24
CA GLY A 134 -3.10 11.09 11.03
C GLY A 134 -3.50 9.61 11.05
N ALA A 135 -4.41 9.24 11.95
CA ALA A 135 -4.77 7.85 12.21
C ALA A 135 -5.22 7.06 10.96
N ASN A 136 -5.75 7.75 9.94
CA ASN A 136 -6.27 7.12 8.71
C ASN A 136 -5.59 7.65 7.43
N CYS A 137 -4.46 8.36 7.56
CA CYS A 137 -3.69 8.92 6.44
C CYS A 137 -4.47 9.89 5.52
N LEU A 138 -5.49 10.57 6.05
CA LEU A 138 -6.31 11.52 5.31
C LEU A 138 -5.69 12.91 5.22
N GLU A 139 -4.82 13.29 6.18
CA GLU A 139 -4.24 14.63 6.24
C GLU A 139 -3.00 14.73 5.35
N ALA A 140 -3.05 15.57 4.31
CA ALA A 140 -1.90 15.82 3.45
C ALA A 140 -0.89 16.79 4.10
N CYS A 141 0.40 16.52 3.94
CA CYS A 141 1.50 17.31 4.48
C CYS A 141 2.66 17.44 3.45
N VAL A 142 2.34 18.01 2.28
CA VAL A 142 3.24 18.07 1.12
C VAL A 142 4.63 18.62 1.46
N GLY A 143 5.67 17.95 0.95
CA GLY A 143 7.07 18.34 1.17
C GLY A 143 7.64 17.96 2.54
N LYS A 144 6.86 17.20 3.33
CA LYS A 144 7.26 16.71 4.64
C LYS A 144 7.12 15.20 4.74
N PHE A 145 7.85 14.62 5.68
CA PHE A 145 7.84 13.20 6.00
C PHE A 145 8.07 13.01 7.50
N GLY A 146 8.00 11.76 7.95
CA GLY A 146 7.91 11.42 9.37
C GLY A 146 6.49 11.05 9.76
N TYR A 147 6.32 10.50 10.95
CA TYR A 147 5.02 9.98 11.40
C TYR A 147 3.97 11.08 11.53
N ASP A 148 4.39 12.28 11.98
CA ASP A 148 3.56 13.46 12.14
C ASP A 148 3.90 14.59 11.15
N CYS A 149 4.67 14.26 10.11
CA CYS A 149 5.24 15.17 9.13
C CYS A 149 6.15 16.24 9.76
N GLU A 150 6.99 15.81 10.67
CA GLU A 150 7.91 16.64 11.45
C GLU A 150 9.20 17.00 10.69
N PHE A 151 9.56 16.25 9.64
CA PHE A 151 10.74 16.50 8.83
C PHE A 151 10.38 17.13 7.48
N ASN A 152 11.22 18.05 7.00
CA ASN A 152 11.05 18.67 5.68
C ASN A 152 12.02 18.05 4.68
N CYS A 153 11.62 17.96 3.42
CA CYS A 153 12.57 17.66 2.34
C CYS A 153 13.43 18.89 2.06
N GLU A 154 14.68 18.88 2.51
CA GLU A 154 15.61 20.02 2.44
C GLU A 154 16.16 20.31 1.02
N ASN A 155 15.87 19.46 0.04
CA ASN A 155 16.65 19.42 -1.20
C ASN A 155 16.26 20.44 -2.29
N ASN A 156 15.31 21.35 -2.10
CA ASN A 156 14.99 22.29 -3.18
C ASN A 156 14.73 23.71 -2.66
N GLU A 157 15.59 24.65 -3.08
CA GLU A 157 15.28 26.09 -3.09
C GLU A 157 14.02 26.41 -3.92
N ASP A 158 13.56 25.41 -4.69
CA ASP A 158 12.37 25.43 -5.52
C ASP A 158 11.20 24.66 -4.88
N ARG A 159 10.13 25.39 -4.56
CA ARG A 159 8.91 24.84 -3.94
C ARG A 159 8.16 23.87 -4.86
N GLU A 160 8.48 23.82 -6.15
CA GLU A 160 7.81 22.95 -7.11
C GLU A 160 8.35 21.51 -7.15
N ASN A 161 9.54 21.26 -6.59
CA ASN A 161 10.26 19.98 -6.71
C ASN A 161 10.48 19.26 -5.37
N LEU A 162 9.73 19.61 -4.32
CA LEU A 162 9.89 19.05 -2.97
C LEU A 162 9.95 17.52 -2.98
N CYS A 163 11.00 16.94 -2.39
CA CYS A 163 11.23 15.48 -2.33
C CYS A 163 11.42 14.77 -3.69
N LEU A 164 11.65 15.49 -4.80
CA LEU A 164 12.01 14.88 -6.09
C LEU A 164 13.26 14.00 -5.94
N GLY A 165 13.19 12.78 -6.47
CA GLY A 165 14.28 11.82 -6.38
C GLY A 165 14.34 11.05 -5.05
N SER A 166 13.47 11.36 -4.09
CA SER A 166 13.47 10.72 -2.77
C SER A 166 12.57 9.49 -2.73
N MET A 167 13.16 8.36 -2.36
CA MET A 167 12.45 7.13 -2.01
C MET A 167 12.46 6.94 -0.50
N PHE A 168 11.28 6.71 0.08
CA PHE A 168 11.08 6.48 1.50
C PHE A 168 10.77 5.03 1.76
N CYS A 169 11.61 4.38 2.57
CA CYS A 169 11.35 3.04 3.11
C CYS A 169 10.86 3.19 4.55
N LEU A 170 9.59 2.88 4.78
CA LEU A 170 8.97 2.91 6.10
C LEU A 170 9.03 1.53 6.74
N MET A 171 8.52 1.44 7.98
CA MET A 171 8.42 0.17 8.68
C MET A 171 7.59 -0.85 7.89
N ASP A 172 7.96 -2.12 8.00
CA ASP A 172 7.12 -3.19 7.49
C ASP A 172 5.78 -3.20 8.24
N PRO A 173 4.65 -3.49 7.57
CA PRO A 173 4.53 -4.01 6.20
C PRO A 173 4.44 -2.95 5.08
N TYR A 174 4.72 -1.67 5.33
CA TYR A 174 4.56 -0.63 4.30
C TYR A 174 5.55 -0.75 3.13
N GLY A 175 6.83 -0.97 3.42
CA GLY A 175 7.88 -1.10 2.41
C GLY A 175 8.45 0.23 1.92
N CYS A 176 8.85 0.29 0.65
CA CYS A 176 9.50 1.45 0.03
C CYS A 176 8.67 2.03 -1.12
N GLN A 177 8.42 3.33 -1.07
CA GLN A 177 7.71 4.07 -2.10
C GLN A 177 8.34 5.45 -2.31
N CYS A 178 8.12 6.04 -3.48
CA CYS A 178 8.43 7.45 -3.72
C CYS A 178 7.57 8.36 -2.85
N SER A 179 8.05 9.58 -2.63
CA SER A 179 7.22 10.64 -2.07
C SER A 179 5.92 10.82 -2.86
N VAL A 180 4.88 11.33 -2.19
CA VAL A 180 3.64 11.73 -2.88
C VAL A 180 3.93 12.62 -4.08
N GLY A 181 3.20 12.41 -5.19
CA GLY A 181 3.35 13.19 -6.42
C GLY A 181 4.46 12.71 -7.35
N TYR A 182 5.23 11.68 -6.97
CA TYR A 182 6.30 11.12 -7.78
C TYR A 182 6.19 9.60 -7.92
N GLU A 183 6.71 9.09 -9.04
CA GLU A 183 6.80 7.67 -9.37
C GLU A 183 8.12 7.35 -10.08
N GLY A 184 8.24 6.08 -10.43
CA GLY A 184 9.38 5.50 -11.11
C GLY A 184 10.47 5.06 -10.14
N PHE A 185 11.39 4.26 -10.66
CA PHE A 185 12.39 3.58 -9.82
C PHE A 185 13.32 4.52 -9.04
N ASN A 186 13.56 5.73 -9.56
CA ASN A 186 14.37 6.77 -8.93
C ASN A 186 13.54 7.97 -8.47
N CYS A 187 12.21 7.86 -8.40
CA CYS A 187 11.30 8.92 -7.94
C CYS A 187 11.50 10.27 -8.64
N SER A 188 11.94 10.25 -9.89
CA SER A 188 12.27 11.45 -10.67
C SER A 188 11.17 11.83 -11.66
N THR A 189 10.10 11.06 -11.73
CA THR A 189 8.96 11.30 -12.62
C THR A 189 7.79 11.79 -11.78
N ARG A 190 7.18 12.91 -12.18
CA ARG A 190 5.99 13.46 -11.55
C ARG A 190 4.74 12.72 -12.03
N CYS A 191 3.77 12.51 -11.15
CA CYS A 191 2.50 11.88 -11.54
C CYS A 191 1.80 12.62 -12.68
N THR A 192 1.03 11.86 -13.45
CA THR A 192 0.02 12.43 -14.35
C THR A 192 -1.23 12.85 -13.57
N GLY A 193 -1.98 13.85 -14.05
CA GLY A 193 -3.10 14.43 -13.30
C GLY A 193 -4.35 13.55 -13.08
N ASN A 194 -4.31 12.26 -13.44
CA ASN A 194 -5.38 11.31 -13.14
C ASN A 194 -5.06 10.41 -11.94
N THR A 195 -3.86 10.56 -11.38
CA THR A 195 -3.34 9.81 -10.25
C THR A 195 -2.62 10.72 -9.27
N PHE A 196 -2.58 10.35 -8.00
CA PHE A 196 -1.88 11.09 -6.96
C PHE A 196 -1.28 10.15 -5.91
N GLY A 197 -0.62 10.74 -4.92
CA GLY A 197 -0.09 10.00 -3.78
C GLY A 197 1.26 9.35 -4.06
N ALA A 198 1.73 8.52 -3.12
CA ALA A 198 3.02 7.85 -3.24
C ALA A 198 3.02 6.87 -4.41
N ASN A 199 4.09 6.88 -5.22
CA ASN A 199 4.20 6.12 -6.46
C ASN A 199 3.06 6.37 -7.47
N CYS A 200 2.27 7.45 -7.32
CA CYS A 200 1.12 7.75 -8.19
C CYS A 200 0.09 6.60 -8.27
N LEU A 201 -0.05 5.83 -7.19
CA LEU A 201 -0.91 4.65 -7.18
C LEU A 201 -2.39 4.96 -6.92
N GLN A 202 -2.70 6.18 -6.44
CA GLN A 202 -4.06 6.51 -5.99
C GLN A 202 -4.82 7.19 -7.13
N GLN A 203 -6.03 6.72 -7.39
CA GLN A 203 -6.85 7.25 -8.48
C GLN A 203 -7.57 8.54 -8.05
N CYS A 204 -7.57 9.54 -8.93
CA CYS A 204 -8.39 10.74 -8.71
C CYS A 204 -9.88 10.40 -8.92
N HIS A 205 -10.74 10.87 -8.01
CA HIS A 205 -12.20 10.81 -8.14
C HIS A 205 -12.82 12.21 -8.18
N CYS A 206 -12.31 13.08 -9.08
CA CYS A 206 -12.83 14.44 -9.27
C CYS A 206 -13.98 14.48 -10.26
N ASN A 207 -15.01 15.28 -9.97
CA ASN A 207 -16.17 15.46 -10.85
C ASN A 207 -15.75 16.05 -12.22
N ASN A 208 -14.84 17.02 -12.20
CA ASN A 208 -14.25 17.60 -13.39
C ASN A 208 -12.79 18.01 -13.12
N GLY A 209 -11.94 17.89 -14.14
CA GLY A 209 -10.52 18.24 -14.06
C GLY A 209 -9.64 17.16 -13.43
N GLN A 210 -8.36 17.49 -13.31
CA GLN A 210 -7.31 16.66 -12.73
C GLN A 210 -7.19 16.94 -11.23
N CYS A 211 -6.88 15.92 -10.43
CA CYS A 211 -6.62 16.15 -9.01
C CYS A 211 -5.19 16.66 -8.79
N ASN A 212 -4.97 17.34 -7.67
CA ASN A 212 -3.62 17.70 -7.24
C ASN A 212 -2.81 16.41 -7.00
N VAL A 213 -1.71 16.23 -7.72
CA VAL A 213 -0.89 15.00 -7.66
C VAL A 213 -0.27 14.70 -6.29
N PHE A 214 -0.15 15.70 -5.41
CA PHE A 214 0.42 15.54 -4.08
C PHE A 214 -0.64 15.24 -3.02
N THR A 215 -1.84 15.85 -3.15
CA THR A 215 -2.87 15.79 -2.09
C THR A 215 -4.13 15.01 -2.49
N GLY A 216 -4.37 14.80 -3.78
CA GLY A 216 -5.62 14.24 -4.32
C GLY A 216 -6.77 15.26 -4.38
N PHE A 217 -6.52 16.52 -4.04
CA PHE A 217 -7.56 17.55 -3.97
C PHE A 217 -8.21 17.83 -5.33
N CYS A 218 -9.53 17.97 -5.33
CA CYS A 218 -10.34 18.27 -6.50
C CYS A 218 -10.97 19.67 -6.40
N GLU A 219 -10.56 20.59 -7.28
CA GLU A 219 -11.06 21.97 -7.29
C GLU A 219 -12.58 22.07 -7.53
N HIS A 220 -13.15 21.14 -8.30
CA HIS A 220 -14.57 21.10 -8.64
C HIS A 220 -15.36 20.04 -7.85
N GLY A 221 -14.84 19.61 -6.71
CA GLY A 221 -15.45 18.59 -5.87
C GLY A 221 -15.32 17.17 -6.40
N CYS A 222 -15.84 16.24 -5.62
CA CYS A 222 -15.72 14.81 -5.85
C CYS A 222 -16.79 14.28 -6.81
N GLN A 223 -16.48 13.18 -7.50
CA GLN A 223 -17.46 12.40 -8.27
C GLN A 223 -18.54 11.86 -7.34
N ASP A 224 -19.73 11.65 -7.90
CA ASP A 224 -20.82 10.94 -7.21
C ASP A 224 -20.31 9.61 -6.65
N GLY A 225 -20.51 9.41 -5.35
CA GLY A 225 -19.99 8.24 -4.64
C GLY A 225 -18.76 8.50 -3.79
N TYR A 226 -18.13 9.68 -3.89
CA TYR A 226 -16.90 10.02 -3.16
C TYR A 226 -17.00 11.34 -2.40
N GLU A 227 -16.28 11.44 -1.28
CA GLU A 227 -16.17 12.61 -0.41
C GLU A 227 -14.78 12.73 0.23
N GLY A 228 -14.59 13.77 1.04
CA GLY A 228 -13.30 14.09 1.68
C GLY A 228 -12.40 14.97 0.82
N GLU A 229 -11.33 15.50 1.41
CA GLU A 229 -10.44 16.45 0.72
C GLU A 229 -9.75 15.85 -0.51
N SER A 230 -9.34 14.58 -0.44
CA SER A 230 -8.74 13.85 -1.55
C SER A 230 -9.73 13.05 -2.39
N CYS A 231 -11.04 13.18 -2.13
CA CYS A 231 -12.11 12.41 -2.78
C CYS A 231 -11.92 10.89 -2.71
N GLN A 232 -11.35 10.37 -1.62
CA GLN A 232 -11.10 8.93 -1.45
C GLN A 232 -12.09 8.24 -0.52
N ILE A 233 -12.95 8.99 0.16
CA ILE A 233 -13.91 8.42 1.12
C ILE A 233 -15.19 8.05 0.36
N PRO A 234 -15.66 6.79 0.39
CA PRO A 234 -16.89 6.40 -0.29
C PRO A 234 -18.14 6.91 0.43
N THR A 235 -19.07 7.53 -0.29
CA THR A 235 -20.33 8.06 0.29
C THR A 235 -21.38 6.98 0.51
N GLY A 236 -21.37 5.90 -0.27
CA GLY A 236 -22.39 4.85 -0.22
C GLY A 236 -22.23 3.87 0.93
N THR A 237 -21.15 3.09 0.92
CA THR A 237 -20.88 2.02 1.90
C THR A 237 -19.44 2.10 2.37
N CYS A 238 -19.23 1.88 3.67
CA CYS A 238 -17.90 1.80 4.24
C CYS A 238 -17.28 0.42 4.02
N LYS A 239 -15.96 0.34 4.24
CA LYS A 239 -15.27 -0.93 4.39
C LYS A 239 -15.91 -1.74 5.52
N ILE A 240 -15.90 -3.06 5.40
CA ILE A 240 -16.39 -3.96 6.44
C ILE A 240 -15.75 -3.60 7.80
N GLY A 241 -16.59 -3.54 8.85
CA GLY A 241 -16.19 -3.13 10.18
C GLY A 241 -16.19 -1.62 10.43
N TYR A 242 -16.59 -0.81 9.43
CA TYR A 242 -16.60 0.65 9.53
C TYR A 242 -17.95 1.30 9.27
N TYR A 243 -18.16 2.46 9.91
CA TYR A 243 -19.28 3.36 9.70
C TYR A 243 -18.88 4.82 9.96
N GLY A 244 -19.87 5.72 9.87
CA GLY A 244 -19.72 7.16 9.98
C GLY A 244 -19.59 7.84 8.61
N SER A 245 -19.64 9.17 8.60
CA SER A 245 -19.44 9.96 7.38
C SER A 245 -18.08 9.70 6.73
N GLN A 246 -17.03 9.55 7.53
CA GLN A 246 -15.67 9.30 7.05
C GLN A 246 -15.27 7.82 7.01
N CYS A 247 -16.16 6.88 7.37
CA CYS A 247 -15.82 5.46 7.48
C CYS A 247 -14.61 5.16 8.37
N ILE A 248 -14.49 5.89 9.49
CA ILE A 248 -13.40 5.73 10.47
C ILE A 248 -13.89 5.19 11.82
N GLN A 249 -15.21 5.11 12.03
CA GLN A 249 -15.78 4.57 13.27
C GLN A 249 -15.91 3.07 13.14
N LYS A 250 -15.42 2.30 14.13
CA LYS A 250 -15.47 0.84 14.10
C LYS A 250 -16.82 0.33 14.59
N CYS A 251 -17.39 -0.63 13.90
CA CYS A 251 -18.53 -1.40 14.39
C CYS A 251 -18.08 -2.82 14.73
N HIS A 252 -18.58 -3.35 15.84
CA HIS A 252 -18.17 -4.65 16.40
C HIS A 252 -19.21 -5.73 16.14
N CYS A 253 -19.57 -5.91 14.86
CA CYS A 253 -20.52 -6.94 14.44
C CYS A 253 -19.90 -8.33 14.50
N LYS A 254 -20.72 -9.35 14.76
CA LYS A 254 -20.31 -10.74 14.72
C LYS A 254 -19.76 -11.09 13.33
N ASP A 255 -18.74 -11.95 13.30
CA ASP A 255 -18.09 -12.46 12.09
C ASP A 255 -17.57 -11.36 11.13
N ASN A 256 -17.28 -10.16 11.65
CA ASN A 256 -16.92 -8.98 10.87
C ASN A 256 -17.94 -8.68 9.75
N GLU A 257 -19.24 -8.74 10.04
CA GLU A 257 -20.25 -8.34 9.07
C GLU A 257 -20.25 -6.82 8.80
N ALA A 258 -20.69 -6.42 7.61
CA ALA A 258 -20.86 -5.00 7.28
C ALA A 258 -22.01 -4.39 8.08
N CYS A 259 -21.75 -3.29 8.78
CA CYS A 259 -22.75 -2.51 9.50
C CYS A 259 -23.32 -1.37 8.65
N ARG A 260 -24.43 -0.78 9.12
CA ARG A 260 -25.03 0.37 8.45
C ARG A 260 -24.12 1.59 8.51
N LYS A 261 -23.72 2.15 7.35
CA LYS A 261 -22.82 3.33 7.26
C LYS A 261 -23.19 4.48 8.21
N THR A 262 -24.47 4.81 8.33
CA THR A 262 -24.88 5.99 9.11
C THR A 262 -24.97 5.76 10.61
N THR A 263 -25.18 4.52 11.07
CA THR A 263 -25.46 4.23 12.48
C THR A 263 -24.53 3.24 13.14
N GLY A 264 -23.73 2.49 12.36
CA GLY A 264 -22.87 1.41 12.88
C GLY A 264 -23.64 0.20 13.39
N SER A 265 -24.95 0.15 13.14
CA SER A 265 -25.82 -0.94 13.60
C SER A 265 -25.53 -2.22 12.80
N CYS A 266 -25.38 -3.32 13.54
CA CYS A 266 -25.14 -4.64 12.98
C CYS A 266 -26.45 -5.28 12.51
N PRO A 267 -26.45 -5.97 11.37
CA PRO A 267 -27.63 -6.71 10.92
C PRO A 267 -27.98 -7.89 11.84
N GLY A 268 -26.97 -8.46 12.51
CA GLY A 268 -27.11 -9.55 13.46
C GLY A 268 -26.62 -9.21 14.88
N GLU A 269 -25.92 -10.16 15.50
CA GLU A 269 -25.40 -10.03 16.86
C GLU A 269 -24.10 -9.22 16.92
N CYS A 270 -23.77 -8.73 18.11
CA CYS A 270 -22.46 -8.16 18.39
C CYS A 270 -21.40 -9.27 18.52
N SER A 271 -20.15 -8.92 18.23
CA SER A 271 -18.99 -9.77 18.51
C SER A 271 -18.83 -10.02 20.01
N ARG A 272 -18.11 -11.08 20.38
CA ARG A 272 -17.87 -11.44 21.79
C ARG A 272 -17.19 -10.28 22.53
N GLY A 273 -17.70 -9.92 23.71
CA GLY A 273 -17.23 -8.77 24.49
C GLY A 273 -17.87 -7.43 24.12
N TYR A 274 -18.84 -7.46 23.20
CA TYR A 274 -19.60 -6.28 22.79
C TYR A 274 -21.11 -6.54 22.90
N ALA A 275 -21.86 -5.50 23.23
CA ALA A 275 -23.32 -5.52 23.25
C ALA A 275 -23.89 -4.14 22.89
N VAL A 276 -25.16 -4.10 22.48
CA VAL A 276 -25.87 -2.83 22.33
C VAL A 276 -26.29 -2.32 23.71
N LEU A 277 -25.64 -1.25 24.19
CA LEU A 277 -25.97 -0.63 25.47
C LEU A 277 -27.30 0.15 25.40
N PRO A 278 -28.00 0.36 26.53
CA PRO A 278 -29.26 1.10 26.55
C PRO A 278 -29.13 2.50 25.93
N GLY A 279 -29.93 2.79 24.90
CA GLY A 279 -29.91 4.06 24.17
C GLY A 279 -28.92 4.12 23.01
N MET A 280 -28.08 3.09 22.81
CA MET A 280 -27.17 2.96 21.67
C MET A 280 -27.80 2.10 20.55
N THR A 281 -27.23 2.20 19.35
CA THR A 281 -27.67 1.39 18.17
C THR A 281 -26.55 0.54 17.57
N ASN A 282 -25.32 0.81 17.95
CA ASN A 282 -24.09 0.11 17.61
C ASN A 282 -23.62 -0.77 18.78
N CYS A 283 -22.70 -1.68 18.49
CA CYS A 283 -22.10 -2.59 19.47
C CYS A 283 -20.95 -1.89 20.22
N GLU A 284 -21.10 -1.76 21.53
CA GLU A 284 -20.14 -1.13 22.45
C GLU A 284 -19.52 -2.18 23.39
N GLU A 285 -18.33 -1.88 23.90
CA GLU A 285 -17.59 -2.79 24.80
C GLU A 285 -18.33 -2.99 26.13
N THR A 286 -18.36 -4.23 26.62
CA THR A 286 -19.07 -4.64 27.86
C THR A 286 -18.15 -4.93 29.03
#